data_AF-A0AAE8MYD5-F1
#
_entry.id   AF-A0AAE8MYD5-F1
#
_cell.length_a   1.000
_cell.length_b   1.000
_cell.length_c   1.000
_cell.angle_alpha   90.00
_cell.angle_beta   90.00
_cell.angle_gamma   90.00
#
_symmetry.space_group_name_H-M   'P 1'
#
loop_
_entity.id
_entity.type
_entity.pdbx_description
1 polymer ?
#
loop_
_entity_poly.entity_id
_entity_poly.type
_entity_poly.pdbx_seq_one_letter_code
_entity_poly.pdbx_strand_id
1 'polypeptide(L)'
;MASIPNGKTLKVEPLKKGTSIDHLNYVDVSPIIGREYPTAKLKDMLSAPNAEEQLRDLAITICERGVVFFRTPQDDLSVEEQKYITDMLGKLTGRPAENGLHVHPLYNDPNNIPMADGTTDKNIYVINSEAAKKLYATMKNRPDALNEPRDLGREWHSDSLFENCPSDFSFLRMQSTPPAGGDTLWVSGYELYDRLSPPFKAFFETLTATCAQPVFKSACEAGGYDVMSPRGSPLNVDYEFNPSHPVIRTHPVTGWKSLFAGVGLHVSRINGVTSLKIPACRKFADNSDFFTLPIIHDPATGSLLGDSFDIAAYLQRTYPNSGAGDLFPAQTLDYVVSQDVPLLVPLSECRESEFPEYAKFNVNVDAAFTAFAQLTVQEFPFDPATAEISKAEFVRRAGVTCWEDFALVDEQREKTKDSFRNMLGGLARLFLRDTSGPFILGTKASYADLIVGAWLRMMRACLPASEWEEVRRWHGGVFGQLHDALEQYAEVK
;
A
#
# COMPACT_ATOMS: atom_id res chain seq x y z
N MET A 1 -24.44 -5.85 -18.72
CA MET A 1 -25.00 -7.15 -18.29
C MET A 1 -24.22 -8.28 -18.96
N ALA A 2 -23.94 -9.35 -18.19
CA ALA A 2 -23.21 -10.59 -18.53
C ALA A 2 -21.73 -10.39 -18.92
N SER A 3 -20.74 -11.07 -18.34
CA SER A 3 -20.71 -12.29 -17.51
C SER A 3 -19.45 -12.31 -16.66
N ILE A 4 -19.56 -12.68 -15.38
CA ILE A 4 -18.42 -13.04 -14.53
C ILE A 4 -18.11 -14.52 -14.80
N PRO A 5 -16.96 -14.88 -15.37
CA PRO A 5 -16.56 -16.27 -15.54
C PRO A 5 -15.95 -16.78 -14.23
N ASN A 6 -16.81 -17.30 -13.34
CA ASN A 6 -16.54 -18.45 -12.45
C ASN A 6 -17.73 -18.67 -11.51
N GLY A 7 -18.75 -19.39 -11.98
CA GLY A 7 -19.44 -20.48 -11.29
C GLY A 7 -19.93 -20.36 -9.83
N LYS A 8 -19.95 -19.20 -9.18
CA LYS A 8 -20.63 -18.99 -7.91
C LYS A 8 -21.61 -17.84 -8.08
N THR A 9 -22.88 -18.19 -8.32
CA THR A 9 -24.00 -17.27 -8.18
C THR A 9 -23.96 -16.66 -6.78
N LEU A 10 -24.31 -15.39 -6.66
CA LEU A 10 -24.48 -14.76 -5.35
C LEU A 10 -25.42 -15.63 -4.50
N LYS A 11 -25.08 -15.80 -3.21
CA LYS A 11 -25.92 -16.57 -2.29
C LYS A 11 -27.30 -15.93 -2.10
N VAL A 12 -27.40 -14.62 -2.33
CA VAL A 12 -28.63 -13.81 -2.21
C VAL A 12 -28.72 -12.85 -3.40
N GLU A 13 -29.94 -12.57 -3.87
CA GLU A 13 -30.17 -11.54 -4.88
C GLU A 13 -29.95 -10.15 -4.27
N PRO A 14 -29.22 -9.24 -4.95
CA PRO A 14 -29.08 -7.86 -4.49
C PRO A 14 -30.43 -7.18 -4.28
N LEU A 15 -30.54 -6.43 -3.18
CA LEU A 15 -31.75 -5.69 -2.89
C LEU A 15 -31.88 -4.50 -3.84
N LYS A 16 -33.10 -4.27 -4.32
CA LYS A 16 -33.45 -3.07 -5.06
C LYS A 16 -34.00 -2.02 -4.09
N LYS A 17 -33.49 -0.81 -4.23
CA LYS A 17 -34.01 0.37 -3.54
C LYS A 17 -35.38 0.74 -4.12
N GLY A 18 -36.34 1.05 -3.26
CA GLY A 18 -37.60 1.68 -3.62
C GLY A 18 -37.45 3.19 -3.84
N THR A 19 -38.57 3.91 -3.77
CA THR A 19 -38.66 5.36 -3.97
C THR A 19 -39.15 6.09 -2.72
N SER A 20 -39.24 5.39 -1.57
CA SER A 20 -39.93 5.91 -0.38
C SER A 20 -39.24 7.14 0.23
N ILE A 21 -37.94 7.31 -0.02
CA ILE A 21 -37.12 8.44 0.44
C ILE A 21 -36.73 9.42 -0.67
N ASP A 22 -37.23 9.25 -1.90
CA ASP A 22 -36.85 10.12 -3.04
C ASP A 22 -37.37 11.56 -2.89
N HIS A 23 -38.31 11.77 -1.97
CA HIS A 23 -38.80 13.09 -1.58
C HIS A 23 -37.81 13.87 -0.69
N LEU A 24 -36.79 13.20 -0.12
CA LEU A 24 -35.80 13.85 0.73
C LEU A 24 -34.79 14.60 -0.13
N ASN A 25 -34.52 15.86 0.22
CA ASN A 25 -33.45 16.63 -0.41
C ASN A 25 -32.09 16.04 -0.02
N TYR A 26 -31.21 15.82 -1.01
CA TYR A 26 -29.88 15.28 -0.79
C TYR A 26 -28.80 15.92 -1.67
N VAL A 27 -27.55 15.77 -1.23
CA VAL A 27 -26.34 16.12 -1.99
C VAL A 27 -25.38 14.93 -1.95
N ASP A 28 -24.93 14.45 -3.09
CA ASP A 28 -23.84 13.47 -3.14
C ASP A 28 -22.50 14.21 -2.99
N VAL A 29 -21.76 13.92 -1.92
CA VAL A 29 -20.54 14.65 -1.54
C VAL A 29 -19.40 14.41 -2.52
N SER A 30 -19.34 13.19 -3.06
CA SER A 30 -18.45 12.83 -4.17
C SER A 30 -19.19 11.92 -5.15
N PRO A 31 -18.66 11.72 -6.38
CA PRO A 31 -19.29 10.82 -7.33
C PRO A 31 -19.45 9.38 -6.81
N ILE A 32 -18.53 8.90 -5.97
CA ILE A 32 -18.41 7.48 -5.64
C ILE A 32 -18.89 7.14 -4.21
N ILE A 33 -18.72 8.05 -3.26
CA ILE A 33 -19.02 7.82 -1.84
C ILE A 33 -19.60 9.08 -1.18
N GLY A 34 -20.46 8.88 -0.20
CA GLY A 34 -21.00 9.95 0.64
C GLY A 34 -22.27 10.57 0.07
N ARG A 35 -23.27 10.71 0.93
CA ARG A 35 -24.50 11.47 0.66
C ARG A 35 -24.91 12.24 1.90
N GLU A 36 -25.30 13.49 1.73
CA GLU A 36 -25.87 14.32 2.79
C GLU A 36 -27.36 14.51 2.57
N TYR A 37 -28.11 14.50 3.65
CA TYR A 37 -29.49 14.97 3.72
C TYR A 37 -29.51 16.27 4.52
N PRO A 38 -29.52 17.45 3.86
CA PRO A 38 -29.36 18.73 4.55
C PRO A 38 -30.51 19.03 5.51
N THR A 39 -31.73 18.64 5.14
CA THR A 39 -32.97 19.05 5.81
C THR A 39 -33.74 17.91 6.47
N ALA A 40 -33.32 16.65 6.28
CA ALA A 40 -34.08 15.50 6.77
C ALA A 40 -33.89 15.29 8.28
N LYS A 41 -34.98 14.94 8.96
CA LYS A 41 -34.96 14.46 10.35
C LYS A 41 -35.34 13.00 10.39
N LEU A 42 -34.55 12.20 11.10
CA LEU A 42 -34.83 10.78 11.31
C LEU A 42 -36.10 10.58 12.14
N LYS A 43 -36.43 11.52 13.03
CA LYS A 43 -37.67 11.51 13.81
C LYS A 43 -38.93 11.56 12.93
N ASP A 44 -38.88 12.35 11.86
CA ASP A 44 -40.00 12.47 10.92
C ASP A 44 -40.17 11.16 10.13
N MET A 45 -39.06 10.53 9.74
CA MET A 45 -39.09 9.20 9.10
C MET A 45 -39.68 8.14 10.03
N LEU A 46 -39.31 8.13 11.32
CA LEU A 46 -39.87 7.22 12.32
C LEU A 46 -41.36 7.43 12.57
N SER A 47 -41.84 8.67 12.42
CA SER A 47 -43.25 9.02 12.64
C SER A 47 -44.12 8.79 11.40
N ALA A 48 -43.50 8.51 10.24
CA ALA A 48 -44.21 8.30 8.99
C ALA A 48 -44.95 6.96 8.96
N PRO A 49 -46.12 6.87 8.29
CA PRO A 49 -46.89 5.61 8.20
C PRO A 49 -46.13 4.49 7.46
N ASN A 50 -45.13 4.84 6.66
CA ASN A 50 -44.26 3.91 5.94
C ASN A 50 -42.80 3.93 6.45
N ALA A 51 -42.61 4.14 7.77
CA ALA A 51 -41.29 4.24 8.39
C ALA A 51 -40.34 3.08 8.04
N GLU A 52 -40.79 1.83 8.09
CA GLU A 52 -39.95 0.66 7.75
C GLU A 52 -39.51 0.66 6.27
N GLU A 53 -40.39 1.07 5.36
CA GLU A 53 -40.04 1.19 3.93
C GLU A 53 -38.95 2.26 3.74
N GLN A 54 -39.09 3.40 4.42
CA GLN A 54 -38.11 4.48 4.40
C GLN A 54 -36.77 4.07 5.01
N LEU A 55 -36.78 3.36 6.15
CA LEU A 55 -35.56 2.83 6.77
C LEU A 55 -34.87 1.79 5.89
N ARG A 56 -35.65 0.94 5.19
CA ARG A 56 -35.10 -0.04 4.24
C ARG A 56 -34.41 0.66 3.07
N ASP A 57 -35.06 1.65 2.46
CA ASP A 57 -34.47 2.38 1.34
C ASP A 57 -33.28 3.23 1.77
N LEU A 58 -33.30 3.75 3.01
CA LEU A 58 -32.14 4.40 3.62
C LEU A 58 -30.98 3.42 3.80
N ALA A 59 -31.24 2.21 4.32
CA ALA A 59 -30.21 1.18 4.51
C ALA A 59 -29.55 0.79 3.18
N ILE A 60 -30.35 0.58 2.13
CA ILE A 60 -29.82 0.30 0.78
C ILE A 60 -29.02 1.49 0.26
N THR A 61 -29.50 2.71 0.44
CA THR A 61 -28.76 3.92 0.05
C THR A 61 -27.42 4.03 0.78
N ILE A 62 -27.36 3.70 2.08
CA ILE A 62 -26.10 3.65 2.84
C ILE A 62 -25.16 2.62 2.23
N CYS A 63 -25.67 1.43 1.88
CA CYS A 63 -24.85 0.39 1.25
C CYS A 63 -24.33 0.83 -0.13
N GLU A 64 -25.11 1.56 -0.93
CA GLU A 64 -24.70 2.07 -2.25
C GLU A 64 -23.73 3.25 -2.14
N ARG A 65 -23.91 4.12 -1.14
CA ARG A 65 -23.14 5.37 -0.97
C ARG A 65 -22.01 5.26 0.04
N GLY A 66 -21.85 4.13 0.71
CA GLY A 66 -20.85 3.87 1.76
C GLY A 66 -21.11 4.58 3.09
N VAL A 67 -21.52 5.85 3.06
CA VAL A 67 -21.84 6.66 4.24
C VAL A 67 -22.89 7.72 3.91
N VAL A 68 -23.76 8.03 4.86
CA VAL A 68 -24.73 9.13 4.75
C VAL A 68 -24.68 10.06 5.98
N PHE A 69 -25.00 11.33 5.79
CA PHE A 69 -24.97 12.36 6.82
C PHE A 69 -26.31 13.08 6.91
N PHE A 70 -26.80 13.31 8.13
CA PHE A 70 -27.95 14.17 8.37
C PHE A 70 -27.44 15.48 8.99
N ARG A 71 -27.58 16.60 8.26
CA ARG A 71 -26.98 17.89 8.67
C ARG A 71 -27.89 18.71 9.58
N THR A 72 -29.21 18.55 9.45
CA THR A 72 -30.15 19.14 10.41
C THR A 72 -29.94 18.51 11.79
N PRO A 73 -29.90 19.30 12.89
CA PRO A 73 -29.74 18.76 14.24
C PRO A 73 -30.78 17.69 14.56
N GLN A 74 -30.33 16.57 15.16
CA GLN A 74 -31.15 15.43 15.56
C GLN A 74 -31.35 15.41 17.10
N ASP A 75 -31.51 16.59 17.70
CA ASP A 75 -31.60 16.77 19.17
C ASP A 75 -32.87 16.15 19.77
N ASP A 76 -33.88 15.87 18.94
CA ASP A 76 -35.16 15.24 19.28
C ASP A 76 -35.14 13.70 19.16
N LEU A 77 -34.00 13.12 18.77
CA LEU A 77 -33.79 11.67 18.67
C LEU A 77 -33.29 11.12 20.01
N SER A 78 -34.07 10.24 20.62
CA SER A 78 -33.66 9.51 21.82
C SER A 78 -32.63 8.42 21.53
N VAL A 79 -31.93 7.97 22.56
CA VAL A 79 -30.98 6.83 22.45
C VAL A 79 -31.70 5.55 22.00
N GLU A 80 -32.90 5.29 22.50
CA GLU A 80 -33.70 4.13 22.09
C GLU A 80 -34.12 4.21 20.62
N GLU A 81 -34.45 5.39 20.10
CA GLU A 81 -34.75 5.57 18.69
C GLU A 81 -33.51 5.42 17.81
N GLN A 82 -32.36 5.95 18.24
CA GLN A 82 -31.08 5.74 17.54
C GLN A 82 -30.73 4.23 17.45
N LYS A 83 -30.90 3.50 18.55
CA LYS A 83 -30.72 2.04 18.62
C LYS A 83 -31.72 1.31 17.71
N TYR A 84 -32.99 1.70 17.76
CA TYR A 84 -34.04 1.13 16.93
C TYR A 84 -33.75 1.31 15.43
N ILE A 85 -33.40 2.53 15.00
CA ILE A 85 -33.01 2.80 13.61
C ILE A 85 -31.86 1.87 13.22
N THR A 86 -30.77 1.88 14.00
CA THR A 86 -29.57 1.08 13.71
C THR A 86 -29.87 -0.41 13.59
N ASP A 87 -30.72 -0.95 14.48
CA ASP A 87 -31.13 -2.34 14.46
C ASP A 87 -31.99 -2.67 13.22
N MET A 88 -32.93 -1.78 12.87
CA MET A 88 -33.80 -1.94 11.72
C MET A 88 -33.05 -1.86 10.38
N LEU A 89 -32.02 -1.02 10.24
CA LEU A 89 -31.20 -0.98 9.01
C LEU A 89 -30.62 -2.36 8.67
N GLY A 90 -30.09 -3.07 9.66
CA GLY A 90 -29.58 -4.44 9.50
C GLY A 90 -30.69 -5.44 9.20
N LYS A 91 -31.77 -5.44 10.00
CA LYS A 91 -32.90 -6.39 9.83
C LYS A 91 -33.55 -6.27 8.46
N LEU A 92 -33.81 -5.04 8.00
CA LEU A 92 -34.48 -4.76 6.72
C LEU A 92 -33.59 -5.05 5.50
N THR A 93 -32.29 -5.24 5.73
CA THR A 93 -31.31 -5.63 4.68
C THR A 93 -30.82 -7.07 4.78
N GLY A 94 -31.46 -7.88 5.64
CA GLY A 94 -31.24 -9.31 5.72
C GLY A 94 -30.16 -9.76 6.71
N ARG A 95 -29.81 -8.94 7.71
CA ARG A 95 -29.00 -9.41 8.85
C ARG A 95 -29.70 -10.62 9.51
N PRO A 96 -28.97 -11.70 9.84
CA PRO A 96 -29.53 -12.85 10.56
C PRO A 96 -30.23 -12.44 11.86
N ALA A 97 -31.38 -13.05 12.16
CA ALA A 97 -32.26 -12.65 13.26
C ALA A 97 -31.63 -12.83 14.65
N GLU A 98 -30.67 -13.74 14.77
CA GLU A 98 -29.87 -13.99 15.97
C GLU A 98 -28.82 -12.91 16.26
N ASN A 99 -28.54 -12.03 15.28
CA ASN A 99 -27.61 -10.92 15.42
C ASN A 99 -28.36 -9.61 15.75
N GLY A 100 -27.83 -8.84 16.69
CA GLY A 100 -28.38 -7.56 17.13
C GLY A 100 -27.32 -6.48 17.27
N LEU A 101 -27.61 -5.49 18.11
CA LEU A 101 -26.69 -4.38 18.37
C LEU A 101 -25.40 -4.85 19.04
N HIS A 102 -24.27 -4.40 18.51
CA HIS A 102 -22.95 -4.68 19.05
C HIS A 102 -22.80 -4.12 20.47
N VAL A 103 -21.94 -4.78 21.27
CA VAL A 103 -21.50 -4.29 22.58
C VAL A 103 -19.98 -4.25 22.54
N HIS A 104 -19.40 -3.10 22.88
CA HIS A 104 -17.94 -2.94 22.81
C HIS A 104 -17.22 -3.94 23.72
N PRO A 105 -16.10 -4.58 23.29
CA PRO A 105 -15.39 -5.58 24.10
C PRO A 105 -15.01 -5.10 25.51
N LEU A 106 -14.69 -3.81 25.62
CA LEU A 106 -14.29 -3.16 26.87
C LEU A 106 -15.45 -2.54 27.66
N TYR A 107 -16.72 -2.87 27.36
CA TYR A 107 -17.87 -2.25 28.05
C TYR A 107 -17.82 -2.37 29.59
N ASN A 108 -17.26 -3.47 30.11
CA ASN A 108 -17.13 -3.69 31.55
C ASN A 108 -16.00 -2.89 32.22
N ASP A 109 -15.22 -2.10 31.47
CA ASP A 109 -14.17 -1.28 32.06
C ASP A 109 -14.77 -0.23 33.00
N PRO A 110 -14.33 -0.16 34.28
CA PRO A 110 -14.83 0.82 35.23
C PRO A 110 -14.51 2.27 34.85
N ASN A 111 -13.58 2.50 33.91
CA ASN A 111 -13.22 3.82 33.39
C ASN A 111 -14.02 4.22 32.15
N ASN A 112 -14.97 3.41 31.68
CA ASN A 112 -15.88 3.84 30.63
C ASN A 112 -16.66 5.07 31.08
N ILE A 113 -16.76 6.06 30.19
CA ILE A 113 -17.45 7.31 30.48
C ILE A 113 -18.95 7.14 30.13
N PRO A 114 -19.86 7.61 31.00
CA PRO A 114 -21.28 7.63 30.68
C PRO A 114 -21.59 8.59 29.52
N MET A 115 -22.81 8.49 28.99
CA MET A 115 -23.36 9.49 28.08
C MET A 115 -23.48 10.85 28.79
N ALA A 116 -23.69 11.92 28.01
CA ALA A 116 -23.77 13.29 28.55
C ALA A 116 -24.84 13.50 29.65
N ASP A 117 -25.88 12.66 29.68
CA ASP A 117 -26.93 12.67 30.71
C ASP A 117 -26.56 11.86 31.97
N GLY A 118 -25.36 11.29 32.02
CA GLY A 118 -24.85 10.47 33.12
C GLY A 118 -25.27 9.00 33.07
N THR A 119 -26.04 8.58 32.06
CA THR A 119 -26.49 7.19 31.92
C THR A 119 -25.48 6.34 31.13
N THR A 120 -25.59 5.01 31.25
CA THR A 120 -24.79 4.05 30.49
C THR A 120 -25.73 3.10 29.74
N ASP A 121 -25.32 2.70 28.55
CA ASP A 121 -26.02 1.69 27.75
C ASP A 121 -24.97 0.81 27.08
N LYS A 122 -25.11 -0.51 27.20
CA LYS A 122 -24.16 -1.47 26.63
C LYS A 122 -24.02 -1.38 25.11
N ASN A 123 -25.05 -0.91 24.42
CA ASN A 123 -25.06 -0.76 22.98
C ASN A 123 -24.61 0.63 22.51
N ILE A 124 -24.22 1.51 23.43
CA ILE A 124 -23.67 2.83 23.12
C ILE A 124 -22.22 2.91 23.59
N TYR A 125 -21.31 3.15 22.64
CA TYR A 125 -19.91 3.43 22.94
C TYR A 125 -19.66 4.95 22.83
N VAL A 126 -19.30 5.58 23.94
CA VAL A 126 -18.99 7.02 23.98
C VAL A 126 -17.55 7.24 23.54
N ILE A 127 -17.38 7.80 22.34
CA ILE A 127 -16.06 8.16 21.82
C ILE A 127 -15.59 9.46 22.47
N ASN A 128 -14.58 9.37 23.33
CA ASN A 128 -14.02 10.50 24.05
C ASN A 128 -12.50 10.36 24.19
N SER A 129 -11.75 11.37 23.74
CA SER A 129 -10.28 11.33 23.70
C SER A 129 -9.64 11.25 25.09
N GLU A 130 -10.23 11.89 26.10
CA GLU A 130 -9.73 11.83 27.48
C GLU A 130 -10.06 10.50 28.16
N ALA A 131 -11.20 9.90 27.81
CA ALA A 131 -11.53 8.53 28.22
C ALA A 131 -10.52 7.54 27.67
N ALA A 132 -10.26 7.59 26.36
CA ALA A 132 -9.37 6.67 25.67
C ALA A 132 -7.96 6.69 26.28
N LYS A 133 -7.44 7.88 26.62
CA LYS A 133 -6.14 8.01 27.31
C LYS A 133 -6.08 7.22 28.62
N LYS A 134 -7.17 7.20 29.39
CA LYS A 134 -7.26 6.47 30.67
C LYS A 134 -7.46 4.98 30.46
N LEU A 135 -8.39 4.61 29.58
CA LEU A 135 -8.72 3.22 29.23
C LEU A 135 -7.47 2.43 28.78
N TYR A 136 -6.56 3.11 28.08
CA TYR A 136 -5.35 2.52 27.51
C TYR A 136 -4.06 2.86 28.29
N ALA A 137 -4.16 3.52 29.44
CA ALA A 137 -3.00 3.96 30.23
C ALA A 137 -2.17 2.80 30.82
N THR A 138 -2.80 1.64 31.05
CA THR A 138 -2.23 0.49 31.77
C THR A 138 -1.64 -0.59 30.85
N MET A 139 -1.67 -0.39 29.52
CA MET A 139 -1.16 -1.39 28.58
C MET A 139 0.36 -1.56 28.69
N LYS A 140 0.77 -2.75 29.15
CA LYS A 140 2.15 -3.13 29.50
C LYS A 140 3.20 -3.03 28.38
N ASN A 141 2.81 -2.81 27.14
CA ASN A 141 3.68 -2.72 25.96
C ASN A 141 3.18 -1.67 24.96
N ARG A 142 2.81 -0.47 25.42
CA ARG A 142 2.64 0.65 24.49
C ARG A 142 4.00 0.87 23.80
N PRO A 143 4.11 0.82 22.47
CA PRO A 143 5.34 1.23 21.80
C PRO A 143 5.74 2.60 22.34
N ASP A 144 6.99 2.73 22.76
CA ASP A 144 7.51 3.91 23.45
C ASP A 144 7.15 5.19 22.68
N ALA A 145 6.86 6.27 23.42
CA ALA A 145 6.41 7.58 22.94
C ALA A 145 7.36 8.32 21.96
N LEU A 146 8.38 7.64 21.41
CA LEU A 146 9.19 8.07 20.27
C LEU A 146 8.65 7.54 18.93
N ASN A 147 7.72 6.58 18.95
CA ASN A 147 6.77 6.29 17.89
C ASN A 147 5.39 6.57 18.50
N GLU A 148 4.71 7.64 18.07
CA GLU A 148 3.41 8.02 18.61
C GLU A 148 2.50 6.79 18.78
N PRO A 149 1.61 6.75 19.80
CA PRO A 149 0.56 5.75 19.83
C PRO A 149 -0.10 5.74 18.45
N ARG A 150 -0.12 4.57 17.81
CA ARG A 150 -1.04 4.23 16.73
C ARG A 150 -2.45 4.50 17.26
N ASP A 151 -2.88 5.74 17.15
CA ASP A 151 -4.16 6.22 17.64
C ASP A 151 -5.20 5.46 16.82
N LEU A 152 -5.98 4.61 17.47
CA LEU A 152 -6.92 3.71 16.79
C LEU A 152 -7.94 4.50 15.95
N GLY A 153 -8.14 5.80 16.27
CA GLY A 153 -8.96 6.73 15.48
C GLY A 153 -8.23 7.45 14.33
N ARG A 154 -6.90 7.32 14.20
CA ARG A 154 -6.09 7.93 13.12
C ARG A 154 -5.65 6.94 12.04
N GLU A 155 -5.90 5.65 12.23
CA GLU A 155 -5.63 4.65 11.21
C GLU A 155 -6.89 4.27 10.44
N TRP A 156 -6.76 4.08 9.13
CA TRP A 156 -7.83 3.55 8.30
C TRP A 156 -8.26 2.17 8.79
N HIS A 157 -9.55 1.96 8.98
CA HIS A 157 -10.11 0.67 9.41
C HIS A 157 -11.58 0.52 9.00
N SER A 158 -12.08 -0.72 9.14
CA SER A 158 -13.50 -1.02 9.21
C SER A 158 -13.79 -1.54 10.62
N ASP A 159 -14.86 -1.06 11.23
CA ASP A 159 -15.24 -1.43 12.59
C ASP A 159 -15.38 -2.95 12.76
N SER A 160 -14.98 -3.45 13.93
CA SER A 160 -15.21 -4.83 14.38
C SER A 160 -14.72 -5.94 13.44
N LEU A 161 -13.73 -5.67 12.58
CA LEU A 161 -13.08 -6.72 11.77
C LEU A 161 -12.45 -7.85 12.62
N PHE A 162 -12.18 -7.57 13.89
CA PHE A 162 -11.70 -8.54 14.87
C PHE A 162 -12.78 -9.50 15.40
N GLU A 163 -14.05 -9.34 15.00
CA GLU A 163 -15.15 -10.24 15.34
C GLU A 163 -15.41 -11.27 14.22
N ASN A 164 -15.97 -12.44 14.58
CA ASN A 164 -16.42 -13.45 13.60
C ASN A 164 -17.58 -12.94 12.75
N CYS A 165 -18.49 -12.17 13.36
CA CYS A 165 -19.56 -11.43 12.71
C CYS A 165 -19.32 -9.93 12.92
N PRO A 166 -18.57 -9.26 12.02
CA PRO A 166 -18.36 -7.82 12.07
C PRO A 166 -19.67 -7.04 11.92
N SER A 167 -19.67 -5.78 12.40
CA SER A 167 -20.81 -4.87 12.29
C SER A 167 -21.18 -4.59 10.83
N ASP A 168 -22.49 -4.52 10.54
CA ASP A 168 -23.05 -4.18 9.23
C ASP A 168 -23.32 -2.68 9.07
N PHE A 169 -23.75 -2.00 10.15
CA PHE A 169 -23.96 -0.56 10.21
C PHE A 169 -23.45 0.03 11.53
N SER A 170 -22.94 1.28 11.46
CA SER A 170 -22.58 2.09 12.63
C SER A 170 -23.35 3.41 12.57
N PHE A 171 -23.91 3.85 13.71
CA PHE A 171 -24.59 5.15 13.84
C PHE A 171 -23.79 6.03 14.80
N LEU A 172 -23.10 7.03 14.24
CA LEU A 172 -22.39 8.06 15.01
C LEU A 172 -23.24 9.33 15.15
N ARG A 173 -23.38 9.83 16.38
CA ARG A 173 -24.01 11.13 16.69
C ARG A 173 -23.02 12.03 17.39
N MET A 174 -22.74 13.20 16.80
CA MET A 174 -21.85 14.20 17.39
C MET A 174 -22.55 14.90 18.56
N GLN A 175 -21.96 14.85 19.76
CA GLN A 175 -22.47 15.58 20.94
C GLN A 175 -21.70 16.87 21.22
N SER A 176 -20.38 16.83 21.07
CA SER A 176 -19.51 17.98 21.23
C SER A 176 -18.37 17.87 20.22
N THR A 177 -18.09 18.95 19.52
CA THR A 177 -17.03 19.03 18.51
C THR A 177 -16.12 20.22 18.82
N PRO A 178 -14.80 20.11 18.57
CA PRO A 178 -13.92 21.26 18.68
C PRO A 178 -14.29 22.34 17.63
N PRO A 179 -13.93 23.61 17.85
CA PRO A 179 -14.19 24.68 16.88
C PRO A 179 -13.55 24.47 15.51
N ALA A 180 -12.47 23.68 15.45
CA ALA A 180 -11.77 23.28 14.23
C ALA A 180 -11.11 21.91 14.44
N GLY A 181 -10.97 21.14 13.35
CA GLY A 181 -10.45 19.78 13.36
C GLY A 181 -11.46 18.74 13.88
N GLY A 182 -11.02 17.49 14.01
CA GLY A 182 -11.90 16.38 14.41
C GLY A 182 -12.72 15.76 13.27
N ASP A 183 -12.34 16.05 12.03
CA ASP A 183 -12.97 15.46 10.85
C ASP A 183 -12.79 13.93 10.88
N THR A 184 -13.84 13.23 10.45
CA THR A 184 -13.76 11.80 10.14
C THR A 184 -13.71 11.66 8.62
N LEU A 185 -12.80 10.82 8.11
CA LEU A 185 -12.65 10.56 6.69
C LEU A 185 -13.13 9.15 6.37
N TRP A 186 -13.74 8.97 5.20
CA TRP A 186 -14.21 7.68 4.70
C TRP A 186 -13.60 7.38 3.34
N VAL A 187 -13.40 6.09 3.05
CA VAL A 187 -12.91 5.59 1.77
C VAL A 187 -13.82 4.46 1.27
N SER A 188 -14.06 4.41 -0.03
CA SER A 188 -14.90 3.37 -0.64
C SER A 188 -14.10 2.09 -0.89
N GLY A 189 -14.44 1.02 -0.19
CA GLY A 189 -13.89 -0.30 -0.46
C GLY A 189 -14.26 -0.85 -1.85
N TYR A 190 -15.37 -0.37 -2.44
CA TYR A 190 -15.75 -0.66 -3.82
C TYR A 190 -14.79 -0.02 -4.82
N GLU A 191 -14.49 1.28 -4.65
CA GLU A 191 -13.56 2.00 -5.53
C GLU A 191 -12.14 1.44 -5.43
N LEU A 192 -11.71 1.09 -4.21
CA LEU A 192 -10.42 0.42 -4.00
C LEU A 192 -10.34 -0.89 -4.79
N TYR A 193 -11.42 -1.69 -4.78
CA TYR A 193 -11.47 -2.89 -5.59
C TYR A 193 -11.47 -2.57 -7.09
N ASP A 194 -12.29 -1.61 -7.54
CA ASP A 194 -12.44 -1.30 -8.96
C ASP A 194 -11.16 -0.77 -9.61
N ARG A 195 -10.31 -0.08 -8.84
CA ARG A 195 -8.98 0.40 -9.27
C ARG A 195 -7.91 -0.69 -9.39
N LEU A 196 -8.13 -1.88 -8.84
CA LEU A 196 -7.18 -2.98 -9.01
C LEU A 196 -7.14 -3.44 -10.47
N SER A 197 -5.93 -3.72 -10.99
CA SER A 197 -5.80 -4.33 -12.30
C SER A 197 -6.41 -5.74 -12.32
N PRO A 198 -6.86 -6.26 -13.48
CA PRO A 198 -7.50 -7.58 -13.54
C PRO A 198 -6.69 -8.72 -12.91
N PRO A 199 -5.35 -8.82 -13.07
CA PRO A 199 -4.55 -9.83 -12.38
C PRO A 199 -4.59 -9.69 -10.85
N PHE A 200 -4.51 -8.48 -10.31
CA PHE A 200 -4.59 -8.25 -8.86
C PHE A 200 -5.99 -8.55 -8.32
N LYS A 201 -7.06 -8.20 -9.06
CA LYS A 201 -8.43 -8.60 -8.70
C LYS A 201 -8.53 -10.12 -8.57
N ALA A 202 -8.09 -10.85 -9.61
CA ALA A 202 -8.12 -12.30 -9.62
C ALA A 202 -7.30 -12.91 -8.46
N PHE A 203 -6.13 -12.36 -8.18
CA PHE A 203 -5.28 -12.82 -7.08
C PHE A 203 -5.92 -12.54 -5.71
N PHE A 204 -6.29 -11.30 -5.41
CA PHE A 204 -6.81 -10.92 -4.09
C PHE A 204 -8.17 -11.54 -3.77
N GLU A 205 -8.98 -11.89 -4.79
CA GLU A 205 -10.21 -12.65 -4.60
C GLU A 205 -10.00 -14.07 -4.06
N THR A 206 -8.79 -14.61 -4.17
CA THR A 206 -8.45 -15.94 -3.62
C THR A 206 -8.00 -15.88 -2.16
N LEU A 207 -7.72 -14.69 -1.64
CA LEU A 207 -7.05 -14.52 -0.36
C LEU A 207 -8.03 -14.26 0.79
N THR A 208 -7.62 -14.70 1.97
CA THR A 208 -8.22 -14.30 3.24
C THR A 208 -7.15 -13.60 4.09
N ALA A 209 -7.56 -12.82 5.07
CA ALA A 209 -6.68 -12.30 6.09
C ALA A 209 -7.16 -12.70 7.48
N THR A 210 -6.21 -12.87 8.39
CA THR A 210 -6.49 -12.95 9.82
C THR A 210 -6.57 -11.53 10.35
N CYS A 211 -7.71 -11.18 10.94
CA CYS A 211 -7.89 -9.92 11.63
C CYS A 211 -7.73 -10.09 13.13
N ALA A 212 -7.25 -9.07 13.83
CA ALA A 212 -7.13 -9.11 15.28
C ALA A 212 -7.18 -7.76 15.98
N GLN A 213 -7.53 -7.80 17.27
CA GLN A 213 -7.35 -6.68 18.19
C GLN A 213 -6.88 -7.15 19.57
N PRO A 214 -5.61 -7.58 19.69
CA PRO A 214 -5.08 -8.18 20.93
C PRO A 214 -5.08 -7.21 22.13
N VAL A 215 -5.13 -5.90 21.86
CA VAL A 215 -5.20 -4.82 22.85
C VAL A 215 -6.35 -5.01 23.84
N PHE A 216 -7.52 -5.48 23.39
CA PHE A 216 -8.70 -5.57 24.26
C PHE A 216 -8.53 -6.61 25.36
N LYS A 217 -7.98 -7.79 25.02
CA LYS A 217 -7.68 -8.82 26.01
C LYS A 217 -6.68 -8.31 27.05
N SER A 218 -5.60 -7.67 26.60
CA SER A 218 -4.61 -7.11 27.51
C SER A 218 -5.17 -6.00 28.40
N ALA A 219 -6.09 -5.16 27.91
CA ALA A 219 -6.76 -4.14 28.71
C ALA A 219 -7.65 -4.75 29.80
N CYS A 220 -8.45 -5.76 29.45
CA CYS A 220 -9.27 -6.51 30.40
C CYS A 220 -8.44 -7.20 31.50
N GLU A 221 -7.36 -7.90 31.11
CA GLU A 221 -6.44 -8.55 32.05
C GLU A 221 -5.78 -7.53 33.01
N ALA A 222 -5.37 -6.37 32.49
CA ALA A 222 -4.76 -5.31 33.29
C ALA A 222 -5.78 -4.63 34.22
N GLY A 223 -7.02 -4.48 33.77
CA GLY A 223 -8.11 -3.87 34.53
C GLY A 223 -8.80 -4.81 35.52
N GLY A 224 -8.55 -6.13 35.43
CA GLY A 224 -9.16 -7.13 36.30
C GLY A 224 -10.65 -7.33 36.05
N TYR A 225 -11.10 -7.22 34.80
CA TYR A 225 -12.50 -7.43 34.39
C TYR A 225 -12.58 -8.32 33.16
N ASP A 226 -13.72 -8.98 32.98
CA ASP A 226 -13.94 -9.86 31.84
C ASP A 226 -14.29 -9.07 30.57
N VAL A 227 -13.74 -9.51 29.44
CA VAL A 227 -14.16 -9.06 28.12
C VAL A 227 -15.65 -9.36 27.95
N MET A 228 -16.42 -8.40 27.42
CA MET A 228 -17.85 -8.59 27.20
C MET A 228 -18.12 -9.78 26.26
N SER A 229 -19.12 -10.60 26.56
CA SER A 229 -19.58 -11.71 25.70
C SER A 229 -21.05 -12.05 25.98
N PRO A 230 -21.89 -12.34 24.96
CA PRO A 230 -21.63 -12.16 23.53
C PRO A 230 -21.67 -10.67 23.11
N ARG A 231 -21.02 -10.34 21.99
CA ARG A 231 -20.91 -8.96 21.48
C ARG A 231 -21.75 -8.73 20.22
N GLY A 232 -23.07 -8.78 20.40
CA GLY A 232 -24.06 -8.54 19.33
C GLY A 232 -24.37 -9.75 18.44
N SER A 233 -23.58 -10.82 18.48
CA SER A 233 -23.85 -12.08 17.78
C SER A 233 -23.53 -13.26 18.70
N PRO A 234 -24.29 -14.38 18.65
CA PRO A 234 -23.92 -15.61 19.35
C PRO A 234 -22.57 -16.20 18.90
N LEU A 235 -22.03 -15.76 17.74
CA LEU A 235 -20.72 -16.18 17.24
C LEU A 235 -19.56 -15.27 17.72
N ASN A 236 -19.88 -14.09 18.29
CA ASN A 236 -18.91 -13.13 18.81
C ASN A 236 -18.69 -13.36 20.30
N VAL A 237 -18.19 -14.56 20.62
CA VAL A 237 -17.94 -15.02 22.00
C VAL A 237 -16.47 -15.24 22.30
N ASP A 238 -15.65 -15.41 21.26
CA ASP A 238 -14.22 -15.65 21.38
C ASP A 238 -13.49 -14.41 21.94
N TYR A 239 -12.39 -14.66 22.65
CA TYR A 239 -11.53 -13.67 23.29
C TYR A 239 -10.15 -13.59 22.64
N GLU A 240 -9.83 -14.49 21.70
CA GLU A 240 -8.58 -14.42 20.93
C GLU A 240 -8.65 -13.37 19.81
N PHE A 241 -9.86 -12.99 19.39
CA PHE A 241 -10.08 -11.99 18.34
C PHE A 241 -9.24 -12.30 17.10
N ASN A 242 -9.32 -13.52 16.56
CA ASN A 242 -8.50 -13.94 15.42
C ASN A 242 -9.30 -14.42 14.18
N PRO A 243 -10.44 -13.80 13.83
CA PRO A 243 -11.25 -14.27 12.72
C PRO A 243 -10.49 -14.20 11.39
N SER A 244 -10.83 -15.11 10.48
CA SER A 244 -10.36 -15.05 9.10
C SER A 244 -11.46 -14.57 8.18
N HIS A 245 -11.21 -13.43 7.54
CA HIS A 245 -12.14 -12.76 6.62
C HIS A 245 -11.58 -12.76 5.19
N PRO A 246 -12.43 -12.74 4.16
CA PRO A 246 -11.97 -12.59 2.78
C PRO A 246 -11.35 -11.21 2.54
N VAL A 247 -10.24 -11.16 1.79
CA VAL A 247 -9.61 -9.90 1.38
C VAL A 247 -10.58 -9.11 0.49
N ILE A 248 -11.16 -9.77 -0.50
CA ILE A 248 -12.26 -9.23 -1.31
C ILE A 248 -13.56 -9.91 -0.91
N ARG A 249 -14.56 -9.14 -0.44
CA ARG A 249 -15.91 -9.65 -0.16
C ARG A 249 -16.87 -9.23 -1.26
N THR A 250 -17.98 -9.96 -1.36
CA THR A 250 -19.16 -9.47 -2.09
C THR A 250 -20.20 -8.97 -1.10
N HIS A 251 -20.64 -7.73 -1.26
CA HIS A 251 -21.59 -7.09 -0.36
C HIS A 251 -22.99 -7.72 -0.55
N PRO A 252 -23.63 -8.22 0.52
CA PRO A 252 -24.88 -8.98 0.38
C PRO A 252 -26.06 -8.13 -0.11
N VAL A 253 -26.06 -6.83 0.21
CA VAL A 253 -27.13 -5.90 -0.21
C VAL A 253 -27.00 -5.47 -1.67
N THR A 254 -25.81 -5.03 -2.11
CA THR A 254 -25.60 -4.44 -3.45
C THR A 254 -25.12 -5.46 -4.49
N GLY A 255 -24.57 -6.60 -4.04
CA GLY A 255 -23.89 -7.56 -4.91
C GLY A 255 -22.53 -7.11 -5.41
N TRP A 256 -22.04 -5.94 -4.99
CA TRP A 256 -20.76 -5.39 -5.45
C TRP A 256 -19.58 -5.96 -4.68
N LYS A 257 -18.43 -6.05 -5.34
CA LYS A 257 -17.18 -6.51 -4.71
C LYS A 257 -16.47 -5.33 -4.02
N SER A 258 -15.94 -5.59 -2.84
CA SER A 258 -15.24 -4.59 -2.01
C SER A 258 -13.96 -5.20 -1.45
N LEU A 259 -12.89 -4.41 -1.41
CA LEU A 259 -11.80 -4.67 -0.49
C LEU A 259 -12.36 -4.62 0.95
N PHE A 260 -12.01 -5.62 1.76
CA PHE A 260 -12.52 -5.79 3.12
C PHE A 260 -11.39 -6.09 4.11
N ALA A 261 -10.95 -7.34 4.22
CA ALA A 261 -9.90 -7.73 5.16
C ALA A 261 -8.55 -7.85 4.45
N GLY A 262 -7.96 -6.73 4.05
CA GLY A 262 -6.64 -6.70 3.41
C GLY A 262 -5.79 -5.48 3.75
N VAL A 263 -6.43 -4.45 4.32
CA VAL A 263 -5.80 -3.20 4.72
C VAL A 263 -6.41 -2.72 6.03
N GLY A 264 -5.66 -1.88 6.74
CA GLY A 264 -6.14 -1.18 7.93
C GLY A 264 -5.79 -1.85 9.24
N LEU A 265 -6.06 -1.12 10.32
CA LEU A 265 -5.62 -1.38 11.69
C LEU A 265 -5.81 -2.82 12.18
N HIS A 266 -6.94 -3.44 11.84
CA HIS A 266 -7.31 -4.76 12.36
C HIS A 266 -6.74 -5.92 11.54
N VAL A 267 -6.04 -5.69 10.44
CA VAL A 267 -5.49 -6.78 9.62
C VAL A 267 -4.12 -7.19 10.18
N SER A 268 -4.02 -8.42 10.71
CA SER A 268 -2.76 -8.95 11.25
C SER A 268 -1.87 -9.51 10.15
N ARG A 269 -2.43 -10.34 9.26
CA ARG A 269 -1.70 -10.93 8.13
C ARG A 269 -2.65 -11.37 7.03
N ILE A 270 -2.19 -11.33 5.79
CA ILE A 270 -2.82 -12.05 4.68
C ILE A 270 -2.42 -13.53 4.79
N ASN A 271 -3.39 -14.42 4.69
CA ASN A 271 -3.19 -15.86 4.81
C ASN A 271 -2.74 -16.45 3.47
N GLY A 272 -1.93 -17.51 3.53
CA GLY A 272 -1.49 -18.22 2.33
C GLY A 272 -0.42 -17.50 1.49
N VAL A 273 0.12 -16.37 1.97
CA VAL A 273 1.23 -15.65 1.34
C VAL A 273 2.43 -15.59 2.28
N THR A 274 3.63 -15.50 1.71
CA THR A 274 4.87 -15.36 2.48
C THR A 274 5.30 -13.90 2.49
N SER A 275 5.58 -13.34 3.66
CA SER A 275 6.32 -12.08 3.73
C SER A 275 7.75 -12.33 3.28
N LEU A 276 8.32 -11.39 2.53
CA LEU A 276 9.74 -11.43 2.16
C LEU A 276 10.66 -11.39 3.39
N LYS A 277 10.17 -10.86 4.53
CA LYS A 277 10.91 -10.75 5.81
C LYS A 277 12.27 -10.02 5.68
N ILE A 278 12.40 -9.15 4.69
CA ILE A 278 13.57 -8.30 4.49
C ILE A 278 13.14 -6.85 4.71
N PRO A 279 13.88 -6.06 5.52
CA PRO A 279 13.64 -4.63 5.61
C PRO A 279 13.87 -3.94 4.27
N ALA A 280 13.42 -2.70 4.11
CA ALA A 280 13.71 -1.94 2.91
C ALA A 280 15.23 -1.89 2.69
N CYS A 281 15.68 -2.38 1.54
CA CYS A 281 17.10 -2.41 1.25
C CYS A 281 17.62 -0.99 1.03
N ARG A 282 16.81 -0.06 0.52
CA ARG A 282 17.19 1.33 0.24
C ARG A 282 16.21 2.32 0.90
N LYS A 283 16.55 3.60 0.79
CA LYS A 283 15.67 4.74 1.09
C LYS A 283 15.50 5.60 -0.16
N PHE A 284 14.31 6.19 -0.30
CA PHE A 284 14.08 7.29 -1.22
C PHE A 284 14.70 8.59 -0.69
N ALA A 285 14.75 9.63 -1.53
CA ALA A 285 15.29 10.95 -1.18
C ALA A 285 14.55 11.63 -0.02
N ASP A 286 13.29 11.26 0.22
CA ASP A 286 12.46 11.73 1.33
C ASP A 286 12.59 10.86 2.60
N ASN A 287 13.60 9.98 2.66
CA ASN A 287 13.84 8.98 3.71
C ASN A 287 12.78 7.88 3.87
N SER A 288 11.79 7.79 2.96
CA SER A 288 10.84 6.68 2.96
C SER A 288 11.49 5.37 2.48
N ASP A 289 10.92 4.25 2.91
CA ASP A 289 11.41 2.90 2.61
C ASP A 289 11.35 2.60 1.11
N PHE A 290 12.47 2.14 0.55
CA PHE A 290 12.57 1.70 -0.84
C PHE A 290 12.99 0.22 -0.94
N PHE A 291 12.03 -0.63 -1.27
CA PHE A 291 12.24 -2.06 -1.49
C PHE A 291 12.72 -2.29 -2.93
N THR A 292 13.82 -3.02 -3.08
CA THR A 292 14.40 -3.34 -4.38
C THR A 292 14.37 -4.84 -4.64
N LEU A 293 14.32 -5.20 -5.92
CA LEU A 293 14.59 -6.53 -6.43
C LEU A 293 15.93 -6.51 -7.19
N PRO A 294 16.65 -7.63 -7.29
CA PRO A 294 16.27 -8.97 -6.80
C PRO A 294 16.42 -9.14 -5.29
N ILE A 295 15.80 -10.21 -4.80
CA ILE A 295 15.89 -10.72 -3.42
C ILE A 295 16.28 -12.20 -3.51
N ILE A 296 17.14 -12.66 -2.61
CA ILE A 296 17.45 -14.09 -2.45
C ILE A 296 17.16 -14.56 -1.01
N HIS A 297 16.83 -15.84 -0.91
CA HIS A 297 16.86 -16.61 0.32
C HIS A 297 17.92 -17.71 0.17
N ASP A 298 18.97 -17.65 0.98
CA ASP A 298 19.98 -18.69 1.03
C ASP A 298 19.58 -19.74 2.07
N PRO A 299 19.17 -20.96 1.68
CA PRO A 299 18.77 -21.99 2.63
C PRO A 299 19.95 -22.60 3.42
N ALA A 300 21.19 -22.48 2.94
CA ALA A 300 22.35 -23.04 3.62
C ALA A 300 22.78 -22.19 4.83
N THR A 301 22.58 -20.88 4.77
CA THR A 301 22.85 -19.97 5.90
C THR A 301 21.58 -19.44 6.57
N GLY A 302 20.42 -19.60 5.96
CA GLY A 302 19.16 -18.98 6.38
C GLY A 302 19.10 -17.47 6.14
N SER A 303 19.99 -16.92 5.30
CA SER A 303 20.08 -15.48 5.05
C SER A 303 19.02 -15.01 4.06
N LEU A 304 18.40 -13.87 4.34
CA LEU A 304 17.44 -13.18 3.47
C LEU A 304 18.01 -11.79 3.15
N LEU A 305 18.22 -11.50 1.87
CA LEU A 305 18.84 -10.26 1.44
C LEU A 305 18.30 -9.81 0.08
N GLY A 306 18.22 -8.49 -0.10
CA GLY A 306 17.87 -7.85 -1.37
C GLY A 306 18.98 -6.90 -1.80
N ASP A 307 18.80 -6.29 -2.96
CA ASP A 307 19.79 -5.45 -3.66
C ASP A 307 20.92 -6.21 -4.35
N SER A 308 21.12 -5.95 -5.64
CA SER A 308 22.11 -6.66 -6.46
C SER A 308 23.53 -6.56 -5.92
N PHE A 309 23.93 -5.42 -5.34
CA PHE A 309 25.30 -5.24 -4.80
C PHE A 309 25.48 -6.04 -3.51
N ASP A 310 24.52 -5.91 -2.58
CA ASP A 310 24.56 -6.60 -1.29
C ASP A 310 24.48 -8.12 -1.48
N ILE A 311 23.70 -8.57 -2.47
CA ILE A 311 23.65 -9.98 -2.90
C ILE A 311 25.00 -10.46 -3.42
N ALA A 312 25.62 -9.70 -4.34
CA ALA A 312 26.92 -10.09 -4.89
C ALA A 312 28.00 -10.15 -3.81
N ALA A 313 28.08 -9.14 -2.93
CA ALA A 313 29.05 -9.10 -1.84
C ALA A 313 28.86 -10.26 -0.86
N TYR A 314 27.61 -10.54 -0.48
CA TYR A 314 27.26 -11.68 0.37
C TYR A 314 27.67 -13.02 -0.26
N LEU A 315 27.37 -13.24 -1.55
CA LEU A 315 27.70 -14.47 -2.24
C LEU A 315 29.22 -14.66 -2.36
N GLN A 316 29.97 -13.60 -2.68
CA GLN A 316 31.43 -13.66 -2.72
C GLN A 316 32.03 -14.05 -1.36
N ARG A 317 31.53 -13.44 -0.28
CA ARG A 317 32.02 -13.73 1.07
C ARG A 317 31.67 -15.14 1.52
N THR A 318 30.43 -15.56 1.26
CA THR A 318 29.89 -16.82 1.77
C THR A 318 30.38 -18.00 0.94
N TYR A 319 30.53 -17.81 -0.37
CA TYR A 319 30.94 -18.85 -1.32
C TYR A 319 32.11 -18.39 -2.22
N PRO A 320 33.28 -18.09 -1.63
CA PRO A 320 34.40 -17.50 -2.37
C PRO A 320 34.97 -18.38 -3.49
N ASN A 321 34.67 -19.68 -3.45
CA ASN A 321 35.15 -20.67 -4.43
C ASN A 321 34.04 -21.17 -5.37
N SER A 322 32.85 -20.58 -5.35
CA SER A 322 31.75 -20.97 -6.24
C SER A 322 31.94 -20.41 -7.65
N GLY A 323 31.64 -21.25 -8.66
CA GLY A 323 31.72 -20.85 -10.06
C GLY A 323 33.15 -20.62 -10.55
N ALA A 324 33.32 -19.61 -11.40
CA ALA A 324 34.60 -19.32 -12.09
C ALA A 324 35.59 -18.45 -11.28
N GLY A 325 35.25 -18.03 -10.06
CA GLY A 325 36.21 -17.41 -9.14
C GLY A 325 35.72 -16.18 -8.39
N ASP A 326 36.68 -15.30 -8.10
CA ASP A 326 36.54 -14.06 -7.34
C ASP A 326 35.91 -12.93 -8.17
N LEU A 327 34.69 -12.52 -7.80
CA LEU A 327 33.86 -11.48 -8.41
C LEU A 327 34.29 -10.05 -8.00
N PHE A 328 35.00 -9.92 -6.87
CA PHE A 328 35.50 -8.65 -6.35
C PHE A 328 37.04 -8.64 -6.26
N PRO A 329 37.77 -8.93 -7.35
CA PRO A 329 39.23 -8.93 -7.33
C PRO A 329 39.80 -7.56 -6.98
N ALA A 330 40.98 -7.53 -6.38
CA ALA A 330 41.68 -6.25 -6.17
C ALA A 330 41.99 -5.59 -7.53
N GLN A 331 41.45 -4.39 -7.75
CA GLN A 331 41.66 -3.60 -8.97
C GLN A 331 41.47 -2.10 -8.72
N THR A 332 41.98 -1.26 -9.62
CA THR A 332 41.86 0.21 -9.53
C THR A 332 40.60 0.70 -10.24
N LEU A 333 39.61 1.15 -9.47
CA LEU A 333 38.33 1.68 -9.95
C LEU A 333 38.22 3.19 -9.66
N ASP A 334 39.07 3.98 -10.31
CA ASP A 334 39.22 5.43 -10.13
C ASP A 334 38.29 6.29 -11.01
N TYR A 335 37.17 5.73 -11.48
CA TYR A 335 36.14 6.50 -12.17
C TYR A 335 35.26 7.26 -11.17
N VAL A 336 35.20 8.58 -11.34
CA VAL A 336 34.43 9.48 -10.47
C VAL A 336 33.63 10.45 -11.34
N VAL A 337 32.33 10.55 -11.07
CA VAL A 337 31.43 11.53 -11.68
C VAL A 337 31.47 12.83 -10.88
N SER A 338 31.44 13.97 -11.57
CA SER A 338 31.39 15.28 -10.89
C SER A 338 30.12 15.39 -10.05
N GLN A 339 30.24 15.95 -8.84
CA GLN A 339 29.10 16.15 -7.94
C GLN A 339 28.07 17.16 -8.49
N ASP A 340 28.47 17.99 -9.46
CA ASP A 340 27.61 19.02 -10.05
C ASP A 340 26.76 18.51 -11.24
N VAL A 341 26.80 17.21 -11.54
CA VAL A 341 25.97 16.66 -12.62
C VAL A 341 24.50 16.74 -12.20
N PRO A 342 23.64 17.44 -12.97
CA PRO A 342 22.23 17.57 -12.62
C PRO A 342 21.53 16.22 -12.72
N LEU A 343 21.01 15.72 -11.61
CA LEU A 343 20.21 14.50 -11.54
C LEU A 343 18.75 14.89 -11.29
N LEU A 344 17.86 14.48 -12.21
CA LEU A 344 16.41 14.67 -12.01
C LEU A 344 15.89 13.87 -10.81
N VAL A 345 16.47 12.71 -10.56
CA VAL A 345 16.11 11.84 -9.44
C VAL A 345 17.36 11.61 -8.59
N PRO A 346 17.34 11.97 -7.29
CA PRO A 346 18.46 11.70 -6.40
C PRO A 346 18.76 10.20 -6.29
N LEU A 347 20.05 9.86 -6.23
CA LEU A 347 20.49 8.49 -5.99
C LEU A 347 20.60 8.19 -4.51
N SER A 348 20.51 6.91 -4.16
CA SER A 348 20.80 6.46 -2.80
C SER A 348 22.26 6.71 -2.45
N GLU A 349 22.54 6.99 -1.17
CA GLU A 349 23.91 7.16 -0.68
C GLU A 349 24.75 5.89 -0.85
N CYS A 350 26.07 6.08 -0.98
CA CYS A 350 27.02 4.97 -0.99
C CYS A 350 27.00 4.28 0.38
N ARG A 351 26.84 2.95 0.37
CA ARG A 351 26.79 2.16 1.59
C ARG A 351 28.18 1.81 2.09
N GLU A 352 28.26 1.54 3.38
CA GLU A 352 29.38 0.77 3.93
C GLU A 352 29.36 -0.64 3.34
N SER A 353 30.54 -1.11 2.93
CA SER A 353 30.70 -2.41 2.31
C SER A 353 32.09 -2.96 2.62
N GLU A 354 32.19 -4.30 2.67
CA GLU A 354 33.46 -5.02 2.68
C GLU A 354 34.27 -4.81 1.39
N PHE A 355 33.62 -4.31 0.32
CA PHE A 355 34.22 -3.96 -0.97
C PHE A 355 34.03 -2.45 -1.28
N PRO A 356 34.67 -1.54 -0.53
CA PRO A 356 34.38 -0.09 -0.59
C PRO A 356 34.68 0.53 -1.95
N GLU A 357 35.74 0.09 -2.64
CA GLU A 357 36.08 0.58 -4.00
C GLU A 357 34.98 0.24 -5.01
N TYR A 358 34.39 -0.95 -4.91
CA TYR A 358 33.28 -1.36 -5.79
C TYR A 358 31.97 -0.66 -5.43
N ALA A 359 31.68 -0.45 -4.14
CA ALA A 359 30.52 0.31 -3.71
C ALA A 359 30.58 1.75 -4.25
N LYS A 360 31.74 2.39 -4.10
CA LYS A 360 31.99 3.74 -4.64
C LYS A 360 31.90 3.76 -6.17
N PHE A 361 32.50 2.80 -6.85
CA PHE A 361 32.43 2.70 -8.31
C PHE A 361 30.98 2.52 -8.79
N ASN A 362 30.20 1.65 -8.14
CA ASN A 362 28.80 1.41 -8.44
C ASN A 362 27.99 2.73 -8.39
N VAL A 363 28.10 3.50 -7.31
CA VAL A 363 27.42 4.80 -7.20
C VAL A 363 27.83 5.77 -8.31
N ASN A 364 29.10 5.77 -8.72
CA ASN A 364 29.57 6.62 -9.82
C ASN A 364 29.06 6.15 -11.19
N VAL A 365 28.96 4.84 -11.42
CA VAL A 365 28.32 4.29 -12.62
C VAL A 365 26.83 4.66 -12.64
N ASP A 366 26.11 4.42 -11.54
CA ASP A 366 24.70 4.79 -11.41
C ASP A 366 24.49 6.29 -11.67
N ALA A 367 25.35 7.15 -11.12
CA ALA A 367 25.32 8.60 -11.36
C ALA A 367 25.54 8.94 -12.84
N ALA A 368 26.54 8.32 -13.46
CA ALA A 368 26.88 8.56 -14.85
C ALA A 368 25.72 8.22 -15.79
N PHE A 369 25.05 7.09 -15.61
CA PHE A 369 23.97 6.67 -16.50
C PHE A 369 22.63 7.35 -16.13
N THR A 370 22.33 7.54 -14.85
CA THR A 370 21.10 8.20 -14.40
C THR A 370 21.01 9.63 -14.91
N ALA A 371 22.13 10.36 -14.97
CA ALA A 371 22.20 11.71 -15.52
C ALA A 371 21.71 11.81 -16.98
N PHE A 372 21.74 10.71 -17.74
CA PHE A 372 21.35 10.67 -19.13
C PHE A 372 20.16 9.71 -19.38
N ALA A 373 19.45 9.30 -18.34
CA ALA A 373 18.29 8.41 -18.45
C ALA A 373 17.16 9.01 -19.32
N GLN A 374 17.09 10.33 -19.45
CA GLN A 374 16.17 11.01 -20.37
C GLN A 374 16.33 10.58 -21.84
N LEU A 375 17.51 10.12 -22.27
CA LEU A 375 17.71 9.58 -23.63
C LEU A 375 16.85 8.34 -23.88
N THR A 376 16.52 7.59 -22.83
CA THR A 376 15.82 6.31 -22.89
C THR A 376 14.38 6.34 -22.38
N VAL A 377 14.04 7.28 -21.50
CA VAL A 377 12.81 7.22 -20.68
C VAL A 377 11.52 7.18 -21.50
N GLN A 378 11.49 7.84 -22.66
CA GLN A 378 10.31 7.86 -23.54
C GLN A 378 10.00 6.51 -24.18
N GLU A 379 11.00 5.64 -24.29
CA GLU A 379 10.93 4.33 -24.96
C GLU A 379 10.90 3.17 -23.94
N PHE A 380 10.69 3.48 -22.66
CA PHE A 380 10.59 2.45 -21.64
C PHE A 380 9.45 1.47 -21.96
N PRO A 381 9.70 0.15 -21.90
CA PRO A 381 8.69 -0.86 -22.22
C PRO A 381 7.74 -1.06 -21.04
N PHE A 382 6.93 -0.05 -20.72
CA PHE A 382 5.94 -0.14 -19.65
C PHE A 382 4.89 -1.20 -19.96
N ASP A 383 4.42 -1.90 -18.92
CA ASP A 383 3.19 -2.70 -19.02
C ASP A 383 2.03 -1.77 -19.39
N PRO A 384 1.33 -1.98 -20.53
CA PRO A 384 0.22 -1.13 -20.93
C PRO A 384 -0.87 -1.00 -19.86
N ALA A 385 -1.06 -2.01 -19.01
CA ALA A 385 -2.07 -1.99 -17.94
C ALA A 385 -1.72 -1.04 -16.79
N THR A 386 -0.45 -0.72 -16.58
CA THR A 386 0.03 0.13 -15.49
C THR A 386 0.85 1.33 -15.96
N ALA A 387 1.00 1.53 -17.27
CA ALA A 387 1.88 2.53 -17.87
C ALA A 387 1.64 3.93 -17.29
N GLU A 388 0.38 4.38 -17.21
CA GLU A 388 0.06 5.72 -16.70
C GLU A 388 0.39 5.88 -15.20
N ILE A 389 0.24 4.81 -14.40
CA ILE A 389 0.63 4.81 -12.98
C ILE A 389 2.15 4.90 -12.87
N SER A 390 2.88 4.12 -13.67
CA SER A 390 4.33 4.15 -13.71
C SER A 390 4.85 5.52 -14.15
N LYS A 391 4.28 6.11 -15.21
CA LYS A 391 4.65 7.46 -15.68
C LYS A 391 4.38 8.52 -14.61
N ALA A 392 3.23 8.47 -13.94
CA ALA A 392 2.90 9.38 -12.85
C ALA A 392 3.92 9.30 -11.70
N GLU A 393 4.39 8.09 -11.37
CA GLU A 393 5.43 7.90 -10.35
C GLU A 393 6.79 8.47 -10.81
N PHE A 394 7.15 8.33 -12.09
CA PHE A 394 8.36 8.96 -12.63
C PHE A 394 8.29 10.48 -12.57
N VAL A 395 7.16 11.06 -12.99
CA VAL A 395 6.90 12.51 -12.91
C VAL A 395 7.05 13.00 -11.46
N ARG A 396 6.40 12.31 -10.52
CA ARG A 396 6.48 12.59 -9.09
C ARG A 396 7.93 12.54 -8.58
N ARG A 397 8.68 11.48 -8.93
CA ARG A 397 10.06 11.27 -8.47
C ARG A 397 11.06 12.26 -9.04
N ALA A 398 10.86 12.69 -10.28
CA ALA A 398 11.71 13.69 -10.93
C ALA A 398 11.34 15.13 -10.55
N GLY A 399 10.19 15.34 -9.89
CA GLY A 399 9.69 16.66 -9.55
C GLY A 399 9.32 17.51 -10.78
N VAL A 400 9.04 16.85 -11.92
CA VAL A 400 8.57 17.52 -13.15
C VAL A 400 7.05 17.63 -13.15
N THR A 401 6.48 18.39 -14.07
CA THR A 401 5.04 18.69 -14.09
C THR A 401 4.23 17.67 -14.87
N CYS A 402 4.79 17.13 -15.96
CA CYS A 402 4.15 16.16 -16.82
C CYS A 402 5.16 15.19 -17.45
N TRP A 403 4.66 14.13 -18.08
CA TRP A 403 5.51 13.11 -18.71
C TRP A 403 6.30 13.68 -19.91
N GLU A 404 5.72 14.66 -20.60
CA GLU A 404 6.30 15.32 -21.76
C GLU A 404 7.55 16.13 -21.38
N ASP A 405 7.70 16.55 -20.12
CA ASP A 405 8.89 17.27 -19.63
C ASP A 405 10.18 16.41 -19.72
N PHE A 406 10.04 15.09 -19.86
CA PHE A 406 11.18 14.21 -20.09
C PHE A 406 11.66 14.17 -21.54
N ALA A 407 10.88 14.68 -22.51
CA ALA A 407 11.19 14.55 -23.92
C ALA A 407 12.43 15.37 -24.31
N LEU A 408 13.34 14.73 -25.05
CA LEU A 408 14.49 15.38 -25.70
C LEU A 408 14.25 15.40 -27.20
N VAL A 409 14.19 16.59 -27.80
CA VAL A 409 13.94 16.78 -29.24
C VAL A 409 15.16 17.38 -29.93
N ASP A 410 15.39 16.95 -31.18
CA ASP A 410 16.35 17.48 -32.13
C ASP A 410 17.73 17.84 -31.51
N GLU A 411 18.10 19.12 -31.56
CA GLU A 411 19.40 19.64 -31.10
C GLU A 411 19.67 19.33 -29.63
N GLN A 412 18.64 19.35 -28.77
CA GLN A 412 18.80 19.05 -27.35
C GLN A 412 19.15 17.57 -27.15
N ARG A 413 18.56 16.66 -27.93
CA ARG A 413 18.87 15.23 -27.88
C ARG A 413 20.32 14.96 -28.30
N GLU A 414 20.77 15.57 -29.39
CA GLU A 414 22.16 15.43 -29.87
C GLU A 414 23.18 15.98 -28.84
N LYS A 415 22.91 17.16 -28.26
CA LYS A 415 23.75 17.73 -27.18
C LYS A 415 23.82 16.81 -25.96
N THR A 416 22.70 16.20 -25.58
CA THR A 416 22.65 15.24 -24.48
C THR A 416 23.44 13.97 -24.81
N LYS A 417 23.33 13.43 -26.04
CA LYS A 417 24.14 12.28 -26.49
C LYS A 417 25.64 12.59 -26.48
N ASP A 418 26.04 13.76 -26.98
CA ASP A 418 27.45 14.18 -26.96
C ASP A 418 27.99 14.34 -25.53
N SER A 419 27.21 14.93 -24.63
CA SER A 419 27.54 15.02 -23.20
C SER A 419 27.68 13.64 -22.56
N PHE A 420 26.78 12.71 -22.89
CA PHE A 420 26.84 11.33 -22.40
C PHE A 420 28.07 10.60 -22.92
N ARG A 421 28.36 10.72 -24.23
CA ARG A 421 29.58 10.19 -24.83
C ARG A 421 30.81 10.72 -24.10
N ASN A 422 30.89 12.02 -23.84
CA ASN A 422 32.02 12.61 -23.12
C ASN A 422 32.16 12.07 -21.69
N MET A 423 31.05 11.94 -20.95
CA MET A 423 31.03 11.35 -19.61
C MET A 423 31.58 9.93 -19.61
N LEU A 424 31.08 9.09 -20.53
CA LEU A 424 31.54 7.70 -20.68
C LEU A 424 33.00 7.60 -21.12
N GLY A 425 33.61 8.66 -21.64
CA GLY A 425 35.03 8.66 -21.98
C GLY A 425 35.94 8.44 -20.77
N GLY A 426 35.54 8.92 -19.58
CA GLY A 426 36.25 8.64 -18.34
C GLY A 426 36.16 7.16 -17.96
N LEU A 427 34.97 6.57 -18.09
CA LEU A 427 34.72 5.16 -17.80
C LEU A 427 35.44 4.25 -18.80
N ALA A 428 35.41 4.60 -20.09
CA ALA A 428 36.08 3.86 -21.17
C ALA A 428 37.58 3.71 -20.95
N ARG A 429 38.24 4.70 -20.33
CA ARG A 429 39.68 4.62 -20.00
C ARG A 429 40.01 3.43 -19.09
N LEU A 430 39.08 2.99 -18.23
CA LEU A 430 39.29 1.80 -17.40
C LEU A 430 39.40 0.54 -18.26
N PHE A 431 38.47 0.36 -19.20
CA PHE A 431 38.44 -0.77 -20.13
C PHE A 431 39.61 -0.78 -21.13
N LEU A 432 40.25 0.37 -21.35
CA LEU A 432 41.41 0.50 -22.23
C LEU A 432 42.75 0.24 -21.54
N ARG A 433 42.78 -0.02 -20.23
CA ARG A 433 44.03 -0.32 -19.48
C ARG A 433 44.60 -1.69 -19.82
N ASP A 434 43.74 -2.66 -20.05
CA ASP A 434 44.09 -4.01 -20.46
C ASP A 434 43.24 -4.41 -21.68
N THR A 435 43.86 -4.44 -22.84
CA THR A 435 43.19 -4.76 -24.11
C THR A 435 43.26 -6.25 -24.45
N SER A 436 43.63 -7.12 -23.51
CA SER A 436 43.67 -8.57 -23.74
C SER A 436 42.28 -9.20 -23.83
N GLY A 437 41.24 -8.49 -23.39
CA GLY A 437 39.84 -8.90 -23.53
C GLY A 437 38.87 -7.74 -23.28
N PRO A 438 37.56 -8.02 -23.22
CA PRO A 438 36.51 -7.01 -23.20
C PRO A 438 36.21 -6.42 -21.80
N PHE A 439 36.83 -6.97 -20.74
CA PHE A 439 36.59 -6.57 -19.35
C PHE A 439 37.69 -5.64 -18.84
N ILE A 440 37.46 -4.95 -17.72
CA ILE A 440 38.46 -4.07 -17.08
C ILE A 440 39.75 -4.84 -16.75
N LEU A 441 39.63 -6.14 -16.42
CA LEU A 441 40.75 -7.06 -16.18
C LEU A 441 41.02 -7.97 -17.40
N GLY A 442 40.83 -7.43 -18.59
CA GLY A 442 41.06 -8.11 -19.86
C GLY A 442 40.06 -9.24 -20.08
N THR A 443 40.47 -10.48 -19.81
CA THR A 443 39.66 -11.69 -20.07
C THR A 443 38.78 -12.12 -18.89
N LYS A 444 38.98 -11.53 -17.69
CA LYS A 444 38.24 -11.87 -16.48
C LYS A 444 37.16 -10.82 -16.17
N ALA A 445 35.90 -11.24 -16.16
CA ALA A 445 34.80 -10.40 -15.69
C ALA A 445 34.81 -10.24 -14.16
N SER A 446 34.40 -9.07 -13.69
CA SER A 446 34.22 -8.71 -12.28
C SER A 446 32.87 -8.03 -12.05
N TYR A 447 32.52 -7.74 -10.80
CA TYR A 447 31.31 -6.96 -10.48
C TYR A 447 31.29 -5.60 -11.21
N ALA A 448 32.45 -4.96 -11.36
CA ALA A 448 32.57 -3.66 -12.03
C ALA A 448 32.13 -3.72 -13.50
N ASP A 449 32.41 -4.83 -14.18
CA ASP A 449 31.96 -5.05 -15.56
C ASP A 449 30.44 -5.26 -15.62
N LEU A 450 29.89 -6.02 -14.66
CA LEU A 450 28.46 -6.36 -14.60
C LEU A 450 27.58 -5.13 -14.36
N ILE A 451 27.98 -4.21 -13.48
CA ILE A 451 27.18 -2.99 -13.22
C ILE A 451 27.11 -2.08 -14.44
N VAL A 452 28.23 -1.90 -15.16
CA VAL A 452 28.24 -1.14 -16.43
C VAL A 452 27.43 -1.88 -17.49
N GLY A 453 27.59 -3.21 -17.58
CA GLY A 453 26.85 -4.06 -18.50
C GLY A 453 25.33 -4.02 -18.29
N ALA A 454 24.87 -3.98 -17.04
CA ALA A 454 23.45 -3.87 -16.71
C ALA A 454 22.83 -2.57 -17.29
N TRP A 455 23.52 -1.44 -17.13
CA TRP A 455 23.12 -0.17 -17.73
C TRP A 455 23.15 -0.19 -19.26
N LEU A 456 24.18 -0.81 -19.86
CA LEU A 456 24.24 -0.97 -21.32
C LEU A 456 23.10 -1.85 -21.84
N ARG A 457 22.71 -2.90 -21.12
CA ARG A 457 21.59 -3.76 -21.49
C ARG A 457 20.26 -3.01 -21.42
N MET A 458 20.08 -2.19 -20.39
CA MET A 458 18.91 -1.30 -20.28
C MET A 458 18.89 -0.27 -21.42
N MET A 459 20.03 0.35 -21.75
CA MET A 459 20.16 1.25 -22.89
C MET A 459 19.83 0.55 -24.22
N ARG A 460 20.30 -0.68 -24.45
CA ARG A 460 19.93 -1.47 -25.64
C ARG A 460 18.43 -1.69 -25.75
N ALA A 461 17.76 -1.95 -24.63
CA ALA A 461 16.33 -2.23 -24.63
C ALA A 461 15.48 -0.98 -24.88
N CYS A 462 15.99 0.20 -24.53
CA CYS A 462 15.22 1.45 -24.56
C CYS A 462 15.70 2.48 -25.59
N LEU A 463 16.91 2.39 -26.14
CA LEU A 463 17.34 3.35 -27.18
C LEU A 463 16.79 2.96 -28.55
N PRO A 464 16.51 3.95 -29.43
CA PRO A 464 16.33 3.67 -30.86
C PRO A 464 17.51 2.86 -31.41
N ALA A 465 17.23 1.90 -32.29
CA ALA A 465 18.25 0.97 -32.79
C ALA A 465 19.47 1.68 -33.40
N SER A 466 19.26 2.79 -34.11
CA SER A 466 20.35 3.60 -34.68
C SER A 466 21.25 4.22 -33.61
N GLU A 467 20.67 4.71 -32.52
CA GLU A 467 21.42 5.33 -31.43
C GLU A 467 22.15 4.31 -30.57
N TRP A 468 21.55 3.14 -30.35
CA TRP A 468 22.26 2.02 -29.74
C TRP A 468 23.51 1.65 -30.54
N GLU A 469 23.41 1.60 -31.87
CA GLU A 469 24.56 1.36 -32.75
C GLU A 469 25.62 2.48 -32.69
N GLU A 470 25.25 3.72 -32.37
CA GLU A 470 26.20 4.79 -32.07
C GLU A 470 26.95 4.52 -30.75
N VAL A 471 26.20 4.25 -29.67
CA VAL A 471 26.76 3.94 -28.34
C VAL A 471 27.74 2.78 -28.42
N ARG A 472 27.39 1.71 -29.16
CA ARG A 472 28.26 0.56 -29.39
C ARG A 472 29.61 0.91 -30.02
N ARG A 473 29.69 2.00 -30.80
CA ARG A 473 30.93 2.43 -31.51
C ARG A 473 31.72 3.47 -30.74
N TRP A 474 31.15 4.08 -29.70
CA TRP A 474 31.85 5.09 -28.91
C TRP A 474 33.13 4.56 -28.28
N HIS A 475 34.14 5.43 -28.16
CA HIS A 475 35.41 5.17 -27.49
C HIS A 475 36.13 3.90 -27.99
N GLY A 476 36.12 3.67 -29.31
CA GLY A 476 36.76 2.50 -29.91
C GLY A 476 35.94 1.20 -29.78
N GLY A 477 34.67 1.31 -29.41
CA GLY A 477 33.73 0.19 -29.36
C GLY A 477 33.77 -0.62 -28.08
N VAL A 478 34.44 -0.12 -27.03
CA VAL A 478 34.62 -0.85 -25.75
C VAL A 478 33.29 -1.26 -25.12
N PHE A 479 32.27 -0.39 -25.16
CA PHE A 479 30.97 -0.71 -24.57
C PHE A 479 30.17 -1.71 -25.40
N GLY A 480 30.33 -1.71 -26.73
CA GLY A 480 29.74 -2.74 -27.58
C GLY A 480 30.37 -4.12 -27.32
N GLN A 481 31.69 -4.17 -27.17
CA GLN A 481 32.42 -5.40 -26.84
C GLN A 481 32.05 -5.93 -25.45
N LEU A 482 31.97 -5.05 -24.45
CA LEU A 482 31.53 -5.39 -23.09
C LEU A 482 30.11 -5.98 -23.09
N HIS A 483 29.16 -5.30 -23.74
CA HIS A 483 27.77 -5.75 -23.82
C HIS A 483 27.69 -7.17 -24.42
N ASP A 484 28.35 -7.42 -25.54
CA ASP A 484 28.32 -8.72 -26.20
C ASP A 484 29.00 -9.81 -25.35
N ALA A 485 30.11 -9.49 -24.70
CA ALA A 485 30.85 -10.43 -23.86
C ALA A 485 30.06 -10.86 -22.60
N LEU A 486 29.17 -10.00 -22.12
CA LEU A 486 28.31 -10.27 -20.96
C LEU A 486 27.05 -11.07 -21.30
N GLU A 487 26.72 -11.26 -22.59
CA GLU A 487 25.52 -12.01 -23.01
C GLU A 487 25.54 -13.45 -22.47
N GLN A 488 26.70 -14.05 -22.26
CA GLN A 488 26.84 -15.38 -21.66
C GLN A 488 26.31 -15.48 -20.22
N TYR A 489 26.18 -14.35 -19.52
CA TYR A 489 25.63 -14.24 -18.16
C TYR A 489 24.18 -13.71 -18.16
N ALA A 490 23.59 -13.53 -19.34
CA ALA A 490 22.29 -12.87 -19.50
C ALA A 490 21.10 -13.76 -19.09
N GLU A 491 21.31 -15.08 -19.02
CA GLU A 491 20.32 -16.09 -18.68
C GLU A 491 20.65 -16.72 -17.33
N VAL A 492 19.64 -16.84 -16.47
CA VAL A 492 19.74 -17.67 -15.26
C VAL A 492 19.59 -19.13 -15.71
N LYS A 493 20.68 -19.88 -15.68
CA LYS A 493 20.70 -21.31 -16.05
C LYS A 493 20.17 -22.20 -14.95
#